data_AF-D3G0C4-F1
#
_entry.id   AF-D3G0C4-F1
#
_cell.length_a   1.000
_cell.length_b   1.000
_cell.length_c   1.000
_cell.angle_alpha   90.00
_cell.angle_beta   90.00
_cell.angle_gamma   90.00
#
_symmetry.space_group_name_H-M   'P 1'
#
loop_
_entity.id
_entity.type
_entity.pdbx_description
1 polymer ?
#
loop_
_entity_poly.entity_id
_entity_poly.type
_entity_poly.pdbx_seq_one_letter_code
_entity_poly.pdbx_strand_id
1 'polypeptide(L)'
;MKLLRMVLSRLFYKPAVLLLLFLVPIGGMLLFGTLLEKGQQEIAIPIALVDEDGEVFSRFVVTHLSSQDRISVITTTREDAREMLLRHEVDSVYVIKENFEAALKQGNRQEMIEVWTAPQSLTTGIINEVIASMAARLSSSVNAADRVLVLSALLELPLDAEENVVWQRTFEYSESQWDPEPLLTIEYKDVSSDGAVSDVQKQWLNPYLGMWTFFTLLIGVVLSDWVLREKQVIFPRIRSTFAGLRNYLFVQFIVYVSFFILQASASYFILLSLHKAAPSVSLFLSMMLFVCVSMALSFMLAAWSKNLVLYSWHDGGRRLKPFRGKFHPCS
;
A
#
# COMPACT_ATOMS: atom_id res chain seq x y z
N MET A 1 29.08 -5.25 36.19
CA MET A 1 28.75 -6.69 35.99
C MET A 1 27.53 -7.17 36.78
N LYS A 2 27.43 -6.97 38.11
CA LYS A 2 26.26 -7.45 38.90
C LYS A 2 24.90 -6.89 38.43
N LEU A 3 24.82 -5.59 38.10
CA LEU A 3 23.60 -4.95 37.61
C LEU A 3 23.15 -5.50 36.25
N LEU A 4 24.09 -5.68 35.32
CA LEU A 4 23.80 -6.25 33.99
C LEU A 4 23.22 -7.66 34.11
N ARG A 5 23.81 -8.52 34.96
CA ARG A 5 23.29 -9.87 35.22
C ARG A 5 21.89 -9.84 35.82
N MET A 6 21.62 -8.92 36.75
CA MET A 6 20.30 -8.76 37.37
C MET A 6 19.24 -8.37 36.33
N VAL A 7 19.51 -7.37 35.51
CA VAL A 7 18.60 -6.91 34.45
C VAL A 7 18.34 -8.01 33.43
N LEU A 8 19.40 -8.68 32.97
CA LEU A 8 19.29 -9.78 32.02
C LEU A 8 18.43 -10.91 32.59
N SER A 9 18.69 -11.30 33.84
CA SER A 9 17.91 -12.34 34.50
C SER A 9 16.43 -11.97 34.61
N ARG A 10 16.11 -10.72 34.95
CA ARG A 10 14.72 -10.26 35.05
C ARG A 10 13.95 -10.33 33.72
N LEU A 11 14.64 -10.10 32.59
CA LEU A 11 14.03 -10.24 31.27
C LEU A 11 13.80 -11.71 30.91
N PHE A 12 14.79 -12.58 31.18
CA PHE A 12 14.66 -14.03 30.97
C PHE A 12 13.64 -14.71 31.90
N TYR A 13 13.45 -14.21 33.11
CA TYR A 13 12.42 -14.71 34.05
C TYR A 13 10.99 -14.26 33.68
N LYS A 14 10.82 -13.37 32.70
CA LYS A 14 9.51 -12.96 32.17
C LYS A 14 9.36 -13.44 30.72
N PRO A 15 9.08 -14.73 30.48
CA PRO A 15 9.03 -15.30 29.14
C PRO A 15 8.00 -14.60 28.26
N ALA A 16 6.90 -14.10 28.83
CA ALA A 16 5.88 -13.34 28.10
C ALA A 16 6.45 -12.06 27.45
N VAL A 17 7.40 -11.36 28.09
CA VAL A 17 7.99 -10.13 27.55
C VAL A 17 8.93 -10.46 26.38
N LEU A 18 9.73 -11.53 26.51
CA LEU A 18 10.60 -12.00 25.42
C LEU A 18 9.78 -12.51 24.25
N LEU A 19 8.75 -13.31 24.51
CA LEU A 19 7.86 -13.83 23.48
C LEU A 19 7.19 -12.67 22.74
N LEU A 20 6.67 -11.67 23.45
CA LEU A 20 6.00 -10.54 22.84
C LEU A 20 6.98 -9.66 22.03
N LEU A 21 8.22 -9.47 22.50
CA LEU A 21 9.27 -8.72 21.79
C LEU A 21 9.63 -9.34 20.43
N PHE A 22 9.65 -10.67 20.32
CA PHE A 22 9.94 -11.34 19.05
C PHE A 22 8.67 -11.59 18.22
N LEU A 23 7.60 -12.06 18.84
CA LEU A 23 6.40 -12.53 18.16
C LEU A 23 5.63 -11.38 17.51
N VAL A 24 5.51 -10.21 18.16
CA VAL A 24 4.69 -9.12 17.63
C VAL A 24 5.30 -8.49 16.38
N PRO A 25 6.59 -8.07 16.36
CA PRO A 25 7.18 -7.51 15.16
C PRO A 25 7.28 -8.52 14.01
N ILE A 26 7.72 -9.75 14.29
CA ILE A 26 7.90 -10.78 13.26
C ILE A 26 6.53 -11.29 12.77
N GLY A 27 5.62 -11.61 13.68
CA GLY A 27 4.28 -12.09 13.34
C GLY A 27 3.47 -11.02 12.63
N GLY A 28 3.50 -9.78 13.12
CA GLY A 28 2.83 -8.65 12.47
C GLY A 28 3.37 -8.37 11.07
N MET A 29 4.69 -8.38 10.91
CA MET A 29 5.34 -8.28 9.61
C MET A 29 4.90 -9.37 8.63
N LEU A 30 4.86 -10.65 9.05
CA LEU A 30 4.50 -11.75 8.17
C LEU A 30 3.00 -11.74 7.81
N LEU A 31 2.14 -11.57 8.81
CA LEU A 31 0.68 -11.59 8.62
C LEU A 31 0.20 -10.39 7.80
N PHE A 32 0.61 -9.18 8.18
CA PHE A 32 0.15 -7.97 7.50
C PHE A 32 0.95 -7.66 6.24
N GLY A 33 2.23 -8.05 6.17
CA GLY A 33 3.04 -7.88 4.96
C GLY A 33 2.51 -8.68 3.79
N THR A 34 2.10 -9.94 4.01
CA THR A 34 1.46 -10.77 2.97
C THR A 34 0.10 -10.23 2.55
N LEU A 35 -0.71 -9.74 3.50
CA LEU A 35 -2.02 -9.16 3.21
C LEU A 35 -1.90 -7.89 2.36
N LEU A 36 -0.97 -6.99 2.69
CA LEU A 36 -0.74 -5.77 1.90
C LEU A 36 -0.13 -6.07 0.53
N GLU A 37 0.80 -7.03 0.43
CA GLU A 37 1.39 -7.41 -0.85
C GLU A 37 0.31 -7.90 -1.82
N LYS A 38 -0.62 -8.74 -1.35
CA LYS A 38 -1.78 -9.16 -2.14
C LYS A 38 -2.69 -7.99 -2.50
N GLY A 39 -3.02 -7.15 -1.52
CA GLY A 39 -3.87 -5.97 -1.75
C GLY A 39 -3.27 -4.96 -2.73
N GLN A 40 -1.94 -4.88 -2.86
CA GLN A 40 -1.27 -4.03 -3.85
C GLN A 40 -1.24 -4.64 -5.26
N GLN A 41 -1.20 -5.96 -5.38
CA GLN A 41 -1.24 -6.66 -6.67
C GLN A 41 -2.67 -6.73 -7.25
N GLU A 42 -3.70 -6.67 -6.39
CA GLU A 42 -5.12 -6.79 -6.79
C GLU A 42 -5.84 -5.45 -7.02
N ILE A 43 -5.15 -4.30 -7.06
CA ILE A 43 -5.79 -3.01 -7.43
C ILE A 43 -5.95 -2.91 -8.96
N ALA A 44 -6.46 -3.96 -9.60
CA ALA A 44 -7.01 -3.85 -10.94
C ALA A 44 -8.42 -3.27 -10.81
N ILE A 45 -8.73 -2.21 -11.57
CA ILE A 45 -10.04 -1.56 -11.52
C ILE A 45 -11.05 -2.51 -12.18
N PRO A 46 -12.01 -3.10 -11.44
CA PRO A 46 -12.97 -4.02 -12.04
C PRO A 46 -14.03 -3.23 -12.81
N ILE A 47 -14.14 -3.51 -14.10
CA ILE A 47 -15.15 -2.92 -14.98
C ILE A 47 -15.94 -4.00 -15.69
N ALA A 48 -17.25 -3.80 -15.85
CA ALA A 48 -18.04 -4.63 -16.75
C ALA A 48 -18.11 -3.96 -18.12
N LEU A 49 -17.92 -4.75 -19.18
CA LEU A 49 -17.99 -4.29 -20.55
C LEU A 49 -19.07 -5.07 -21.29
N VAL A 50 -20.01 -4.35 -21.91
CA VAL A 50 -21.09 -4.91 -22.72
C VAL A 50 -20.86 -4.46 -24.15
N ASP A 51 -20.61 -5.41 -25.04
CA ASP A 51 -20.42 -5.15 -26.47
C ASP A 51 -21.69 -5.51 -27.23
N GLU A 52 -22.52 -4.51 -27.54
CA GLU A 52 -23.75 -4.67 -28.33
C GLU A 52 -23.50 -4.51 -29.84
N ASP A 53 -22.34 -3.94 -30.24
CA ASP A 53 -21.97 -3.74 -31.64
C ASP A 53 -21.43 -5.04 -32.25
N GLY A 54 -20.51 -5.71 -31.56
CA GLY A 54 -19.89 -6.97 -31.99
C GLY A 54 -18.98 -6.87 -33.24
N GLU A 55 -18.78 -5.67 -33.77
CA GLU A 55 -17.99 -5.42 -34.97
C GLU A 55 -16.48 -5.35 -34.67
N VAL A 56 -15.66 -4.99 -35.67
CA VAL A 56 -14.20 -5.01 -35.54
C VAL A 56 -13.74 -3.91 -34.57
N PHE A 57 -14.35 -2.74 -34.63
CA PHE A 57 -13.94 -1.58 -33.81
C PHE A 57 -14.31 -1.78 -32.33
N SER A 58 -15.46 -2.37 -32.01
CA SER A 58 -15.82 -2.66 -30.62
C SER A 58 -14.93 -3.75 -30.02
N ARG A 59 -14.66 -4.83 -30.78
CA ARG A 59 -13.72 -5.89 -30.36
C ARG A 59 -12.31 -5.38 -30.14
N PHE A 60 -11.86 -4.40 -30.94
CA PHE A 60 -10.58 -3.73 -30.73
C PHE A 60 -10.52 -3.05 -29.35
N VAL A 61 -11.57 -2.31 -28.97
CA VAL A 61 -11.68 -1.65 -27.66
C VAL A 61 -11.69 -2.68 -26.52
N VAL A 62 -12.50 -3.74 -26.64
CA VAL A 62 -12.58 -4.84 -25.64
C VAL A 62 -11.20 -5.48 -25.43
N THR A 63 -10.50 -5.79 -26.52
CA THR A 63 -9.20 -6.46 -26.50
C THR A 63 -8.13 -5.55 -25.88
N HIS A 64 -8.11 -4.28 -26.25
CA HIS A 64 -7.12 -3.31 -25.73
C HIS A 64 -7.35 -2.97 -24.26
N LEU A 65 -8.59 -2.95 -23.77
CA LEU A 65 -8.85 -2.78 -22.34
C LEU A 65 -8.44 -4.03 -21.55
N SER A 66 -8.73 -5.20 -22.10
CA SER A 66 -8.44 -6.48 -21.44
C SER A 66 -6.94 -6.79 -21.34
N SER A 67 -6.11 -6.14 -22.17
CA SER A 67 -4.65 -6.27 -22.13
C SER A 67 -3.97 -5.31 -21.14
N GLN A 68 -4.70 -4.40 -20.50
CA GLN A 68 -4.13 -3.46 -19.52
C GLN A 68 -3.97 -4.12 -18.15
N ASP A 69 -2.75 -4.16 -17.61
CA ASP A 69 -2.44 -4.77 -16.30
C ASP A 69 -3.23 -4.18 -15.11
N ARG A 70 -3.76 -2.95 -15.26
CA ARG A 70 -4.45 -2.19 -14.19
C ARG A 70 -5.97 -2.18 -14.32
N ILE A 71 -6.53 -2.85 -15.33
CA ILE A 71 -7.97 -2.89 -15.60
C ILE A 71 -8.41 -4.36 -15.65
N SER A 72 -9.36 -4.74 -14.82
CA SER A 72 -9.96 -6.08 -14.88
C SER A 72 -11.28 -5.98 -15.64
N VAL A 73 -11.27 -6.42 -16.90
CA VAL A 73 -12.45 -6.36 -17.78
C VAL A 73 -13.26 -7.63 -17.64
N ILE A 74 -14.55 -7.48 -17.32
CA ILE A 74 -15.52 -8.57 -17.28
C ILE A 74 -16.53 -8.35 -18.39
N THR A 75 -16.40 -9.09 -19.50
CA THR A 75 -17.34 -9.03 -20.60
C THR A 75 -18.61 -9.80 -20.24
N THR A 76 -19.77 -9.15 -20.28
CA THR A 76 -21.04 -9.74 -19.85
C THR A 76 -22.24 -9.10 -20.54
N THR A 77 -23.46 -9.55 -20.22
CA THR A 77 -24.71 -8.99 -20.74
C THR A 77 -25.09 -7.70 -20.03
N ARG A 78 -25.98 -6.91 -20.63
CA ARG A 78 -26.46 -5.65 -20.05
C ARG A 78 -27.12 -5.84 -18.68
N GLU A 79 -27.94 -6.88 -18.55
CA GLU A 79 -28.62 -7.24 -17.31
C GLU A 79 -27.64 -7.69 -16.23
N ASP A 80 -26.72 -8.59 -16.57
CA ASP A 80 -25.73 -9.09 -15.62
C ASP A 80 -24.77 -7.98 -15.18
N ALA A 81 -24.31 -7.11 -16.10
CA ALA A 81 -23.45 -5.98 -15.78
C ALA A 81 -24.13 -5.03 -14.78
N ARG A 82 -25.44 -4.80 -14.94
CA ARG A 82 -26.22 -4.01 -14.00
C ARG A 82 -26.28 -4.66 -12.63
N GLU A 83 -26.52 -5.97 -12.55
CA GLU A 83 -26.49 -6.69 -11.28
C GLU A 83 -25.13 -6.60 -10.59
N MET A 84 -24.04 -6.77 -11.35
CA MET A 84 -22.67 -6.68 -10.83
C MET A 84 -22.39 -5.29 -10.25
N LEU A 85 -22.83 -4.21 -10.92
CA LEU A 85 -22.70 -2.85 -10.42
C LEU A 85 -23.48 -2.66 -9.11
N LEU A 86 -24.72 -3.16 -9.04
CA LEU A 86 -25.54 -3.08 -7.83
C LEU A 86 -24.94 -3.88 -6.66
N ARG A 87 -24.28 -5.00 -6.96
CA ARG A 87 -23.57 -5.84 -5.98
C ARG A 87 -22.18 -5.31 -5.60
N HIS A 88 -21.74 -4.19 -6.19
CA HIS A 88 -20.40 -3.62 -6.00
C HIS A 88 -19.27 -4.57 -6.42
N GLU A 89 -19.54 -5.46 -7.37
CA GLU A 89 -18.53 -6.37 -7.95
C GLU A 89 -17.68 -5.66 -9.01
N VAL A 90 -18.24 -4.62 -9.64
CA VAL A 90 -17.55 -3.72 -10.57
C VAL A 90 -17.73 -2.27 -10.16
N ASP A 91 -16.75 -1.43 -10.47
CA ASP A 91 -16.78 0.01 -10.18
C ASP A 91 -17.61 0.80 -11.21
N SER A 92 -17.56 0.37 -12.47
CA SER A 92 -18.31 0.97 -13.58
C SER A 92 -18.68 -0.07 -14.65
N VAL A 93 -19.74 0.22 -15.38
CA VAL A 93 -20.23 -0.54 -16.54
C VAL A 93 -20.12 0.34 -17.78
N TYR A 94 -19.54 -0.20 -18.83
CA TYR A 94 -19.45 0.43 -20.14
C TYR A 94 -20.26 -0.39 -21.14
N VAL A 95 -21.21 0.25 -21.81
CA VAL A 95 -22.01 -0.38 -22.86
C VAL A 95 -21.65 0.27 -24.19
N ILE A 96 -20.97 -0.50 -25.05
CA ILE A 96 -20.72 -0.12 -26.44
C ILE A 96 -22.00 -0.41 -27.20
N LYS A 97 -22.70 0.64 -27.64
CA LYS A 97 -24.00 0.51 -28.28
C LYS A 97 -23.88 -0.06 -29.69
N GLU A 98 -24.99 -0.65 -30.15
CA GLU A 98 -25.18 -1.02 -31.55
C GLU A 98 -24.90 0.19 -32.47
N ASN A 99 -24.18 -0.04 -33.58
CA ASN A 99 -23.70 0.95 -34.55
C ASN A 99 -22.47 1.76 -34.13
N PHE A 100 -21.70 1.31 -33.13
CA PHE A 100 -20.47 2.00 -32.72
C PHE A 100 -19.48 2.15 -33.90
N GLU A 101 -19.20 1.08 -34.64
CA GLU A 101 -18.32 1.12 -35.81
C GLU A 101 -18.87 2.03 -36.92
N ALA A 102 -20.16 1.90 -37.23
CA ALA A 102 -20.80 2.68 -38.28
C ALA A 102 -20.84 4.18 -37.96
N ALA A 103 -21.12 4.54 -36.69
CA ALA A 103 -21.11 5.92 -36.23
C ALA A 103 -19.71 6.53 -36.34
N LEU A 104 -18.68 5.81 -35.93
CA LEU A 104 -17.28 6.24 -36.07
C LEU A 104 -16.88 6.46 -37.53
N LYS A 105 -17.26 5.54 -38.43
CA LYS A 105 -17.04 5.67 -39.89
C LYS A 105 -17.75 6.88 -40.50
N GLN A 106 -18.90 7.26 -39.97
CA GLN A 106 -19.65 8.44 -40.42
C GLN A 106 -19.20 9.75 -39.74
N GLY A 107 -18.17 9.69 -38.88
CA GLY A 107 -17.71 10.84 -38.10
C GLY A 107 -18.68 11.28 -37.00
N ASN A 108 -19.73 10.49 -36.71
CA ASN A 108 -20.64 10.74 -35.60
C ASN A 108 -20.01 10.21 -34.31
N ARG A 109 -19.84 11.09 -33.32
CA ARG A 109 -19.16 10.78 -32.04
C ARG A 109 -20.09 10.86 -30.84
N GLN A 110 -21.38 11.07 -31.05
CA GLN A 110 -22.33 11.29 -29.98
C GLN A 110 -22.91 9.97 -29.46
N GLU A 111 -23.00 9.85 -28.14
CA GLU A 111 -23.76 8.80 -27.43
C GLU A 111 -23.44 7.35 -27.80
N MET A 112 -22.23 7.06 -28.31
CA MET A 112 -21.87 5.72 -28.78
C MET A 112 -21.55 4.73 -27.64
N ILE A 113 -21.17 5.25 -26.47
CA ILE A 113 -20.86 4.47 -25.28
C ILE A 113 -21.68 5.03 -24.13
N GLU A 114 -22.41 4.15 -23.46
CA GLU A 114 -23.16 4.44 -22.25
C GLU A 114 -22.36 3.99 -21.03
N VAL A 115 -22.32 4.82 -19.99
CA VAL A 115 -21.55 4.56 -18.77
C VAL A 115 -22.48 4.56 -17.57
N TRP A 116 -22.47 3.47 -16.80
CA TRP A 116 -23.11 3.39 -15.49
C TRP A 116 -22.05 3.32 -14.41
N THR A 117 -22.15 4.18 -13.40
CA THR A 117 -21.15 4.28 -12.35
C THR A 117 -21.80 4.49 -11.00
N ALA A 118 -21.15 4.00 -9.94
CA ALA A 118 -21.54 4.32 -8.58
C ALA A 118 -21.16 5.78 -8.25
N PRO A 119 -21.95 6.52 -7.46
CA PRO A 119 -21.66 7.92 -7.11
C PRO A 119 -20.29 8.15 -6.46
N GLN A 120 -19.73 7.12 -5.82
CA GLN A 120 -18.44 7.15 -5.14
C GLN A 120 -17.25 6.67 -6.00
N SER A 121 -17.45 6.34 -7.27
CA SER A 121 -16.34 5.89 -8.14
C SER A 121 -15.32 7.01 -8.34
N LEU A 122 -14.05 6.70 -8.08
CA LEU A 122 -12.91 7.60 -8.33
C LEU A 122 -12.16 7.26 -9.63
N THR A 123 -12.49 6.11 -10.23
CA THR A 123 -11.74 5.49 -11.32
C THR A 123 -12.44 5.59 -12.67
N THR A 124 -13.76 5.84 -12.69
CA THR A 124 -14.54 6.03 -13.93
C THR A 124 -13.92 7.07 -14.86
N GLY A 125 -13.45 8.20 -14.32
CA GLY A 125 -12.84 9.25 -15.14
C GLY A 125 -11.55 8.81 -15.85
N ILE A 126 -10.76 7.94 -15.22
CA ILE A 126 -9.53 7.40 -15.80
C ILE A 126 -9.88 6.46 -16.96
N ILE A 127 -10.85 5.56 -16.75
CA ILE A 127 -11.27 4.60 -17.77
C ILE A 127 -11.96 5.30 -18.95
N ASN A 128 -12.77 6.33 -18.68
CA ASN A 128 -13.37 7.18 -19.71
C ASN A 128 -12.31 7.77 -20.66
N GLU A 129 -11.19 8.26 -20.10
CA GLU A 129 -10.11 8.84 -20.91
C GLU A 129 -9.44 7.78 -21.79
N VAL A 130 -9.20 6.58 -21.24
CA VAL A 130 -8.64 5.46 -22.01
C VAL A 130 -9.57 5.07 -23.15
N ILE A 131 -10.87 4.92 -22.89
CA ILE A 131 -11.87 4.60 -23.92
C ILE A 131 -11.99 5.71 -24.97
N ALA A 132 -12.05 6.97 -24.53
CA ALA A 132 -12.07 8.12 -25.42
C ALA A 132 -10.84 8.18 -26.31
N SER A 133 -9.65 7.87 -25.79
CA SER A 133 -8.41 7.83 -26.57
C SER A 133 -8.43 6.74 -27.66
N MET A 134 -9.01 5.57 -27.37
CA MET A 134 -9.15 4.50 -28.37
C MET A 134 -10.16 4.88 -29.45
N ALA A 135 -11.30 5.44 -29.08
CA ALA A 135 -12.28 5.96 -30.04
C ALA A 135 -11.69 7.10 -30.90
N ALA A 136 -10.89 7.98 -30.30
CA ALA A 136 -10.19 9.04 -31.02
C ALA A 136 -9.14 8.48 -31.99
N ARG A 137 -8.37 7.46 -31.59
CA ARG A 137 -7.43 6.73 -32.45
C ARG A 137 -8.14 6.12 -33.66
N LEU A 138 -9.20 5.34 -33.44
CA LEU A 138 -9.99 4.72 -34.51
C LEU A 138 -10.59 5.79 -35.44
N SER A 139 -11.15 6.86 -34.88
CA SER A 139 -11.67 7.98 -35.67
C SER A 139 -10.57 8.67 -36.49
N SER A 140 -9.36 8.81 -35.96
CA SER A 140 -8.23 9.35 -36.70
C SER A 140 -7.86 8.47 -37.89
N SER A 141 -7.84 7.14 -37.72
CA SER A 141 -7.53 6.19 -38.78
C SER A 141 -8.61 6.13 -39.86
N VAL A 142 -9.89 6.21 -39.48
CA VAL A 142 -11.01 6.40 -40.42
C VAL A 142 -10.82 7.68 -41.23
N ASN A 143 -10.58 8.81 -40.56
CA ASN A 143 -10.40 10.10 -41.23
C ASN A 143 -9.20 10.08 -42.19
N ALA A 144 -8.11 9.39 -41.85
CA ALA A 144 -6.96 9.24 -42.72
C ALA A 144 -7.32 8.46 -43.99
N ALA A 145 -8.03 7.34 -43.86
CA ALA A 145 -8.50 6.53 -44.98
C ALA A 145 -9.46 7.31 -45.90
N ASP A 146 -10.44 8.02 -45.33
CA ASP A 146 -11.35 8.88 -46.08
C ASP A 146 -10.60 10.00 -46.81
N ARG A 147 -9.61 10.61 -46.16
CA ARG A 147 -8.85 11.71 -46.73
C ARG A 147 -8.05 11.30 -47.96
N VAL A 148 -7.51 10.08 -47.97
CA VAL A 148 -6.79 9.53 -49.14
C VAL A 148 -7.72 9.43 -50.34
N LEU A 149 -8.93 8.89 -50.18
CA LEU A 149 -9.91 8.80 -51.27
C LEU A 149 -10.36 10.19 -51.77
N VAL A 150 -10.56 11.14 -50.87
CA VAL A 150 -10.92 12.52 -51.24
C VAL A 150 -9.79 13.20 -52.03
N LEU A 151 -8.53 13.01 -51.61
CA LEU A 151 -7.38 13.62 -52.27
C LEU A 151 -7.06 12.96 -53.61
N SER A 152 -7.19 11.64 -53.73
CA SER A 152 -7.00 10.95 -55.01
C SER A 152 -8.03 11.39 -56.05
N ALA A 153 -9.30 11.55 -55.64
CA ALA A 153 -10.36 12.08 -56.49
C ALA A 153 -10.10 13.55 -56.90
N LEU A 154 -9.64 14.39 -55.97
CA LEU A 154 -9.37 15.81 -56.25
C LEU A 154 -8.15 16.02 -57.18
N LEU A 155 -7.13 15.18 -57.06
CA LEU A 155 -5.88 15.29 -57.81
C LEU A 155 -5.86 14.42 -59.07
N GLU A 156 -6.97 13.75 -59.40
CA GLU A 156 -7.12 12.83 -60.53
C GLU A 156 -6.03 11.73 -60.55
N LEU A 157 -5.62 11.27 -59.37
CA LEU A 157 -4.62 10.21 -59.24
C LEU A 157 -5.27 8.84 -59.50
N PRO A 158 -4.69 7.99 -60.36
CA PRO A 158 -5.22 6.66 -60.59
C PRO A 158 -5.09 5.82 -59.31
N LEU A 159 -6.21 5.25 -58.86
CA LEU A 159 -6.21 4.26 -57.79
C LEU A 159 -5.68 2.94 -58.33
N ASP A 160 -4.79 2.30 -57.57
CA ASP A 160 -4.18 1.01 -57.89
C ASP A 160 -5.12 -0.18 -57.63
N ALA A 161 -6.22 0.05 -56.91
CA ALA A 161 -7.25 -0.94 -56.59
C ALA A 161 -8.63 -0.27 -56.42
N GLU A 162 -9.67 -1.09 -56.18
CA GLU A 162 -11.00 -0.59 -55.81
C GLU A 162 -10.97 0.27 -54.54
N GLU A 163 -11.85 1.26 -54.45
CA GLU A 163 -11.90 2.24 -53.35
C GLU A 163 -11.94 1.58 -51.97
N ASN A 164 -12.75 0.53 -51.79
CA ASN A 164 -12.86 -0.20 -50.52
C ASN A 164 -11.54 -0.87 -50.11
N VAL A 165 -10.78 -1.39 -51.09
CA VAL A 165 -9.50 -2.05 -50.83
C VAL A 165 -8.43 -1.01 -50.45
N VAL A 166 -8.42 0.13 -51.15
CA VAL A 166 -7.51 1.24 -50.84
C VAL A 166 -7.84 1.83 -49.46
N TRP A 167 -9.13 1.98 -49.14
CA TRP A 167 -9.59 2.45 -47.83
C TRP A 167 -9.12 1.52 -46.71
N GLN A 168 -9.38 0.22 -46.85
CA GLN A 168 -9.00 -0.78 -45.85
C GLN A 168 -7.49 -0.82 -45.65
N ARG A 169 -6.72 -0.82 -46.74
CA ARG A 169 -5.25 -0.79 -46.67
C ARG A 169 -4.72 0.48 -45.98
N THR A 170 -5.34 1.62 -46.26
CA THR A 170 -4.96 2.90 -45.65
C THR A 170 -5.29 2.92 -44.16
N PHE A 171 -6.46 2.39 -43.78
CA PHE A 171 -6.86 2.24 -42.39
C PHE A 171 -5.88 1.35 -41.62
N GLU A 172 -5.56 0.17 -42.16
CA GLU A 172 -4.60 -0.77 -41.57
C GLU A 172 -3.19 -0.17 -41.48
N TYR A 173 -2.76 0.56 -42.51
CA TYR A 173 -1.49 1.28 -42.48
C TYR A 173 -1.46 2.33 -41.36
N SER A 174 -2.52 3.13 -41.21
CA SER A 174 -2.66 4.11 -40.11
C SER A 174 -2.62 3.43 -38.74
N GLU A 175 -3.34 2.31 -38.58
CA GLU A 175 -3.34 1.55 -37.32
C GLU A 175 -1.96 0.97 -37.00
N SER A 176 -1.20 0.51 -37.99
CA SER A 176 0.16 0.00 -37.79
C SER A 176 1.16 1.05 -37.27
N GLN A 177 0.87 2.35 -37.41
CA GLN A 177 1.74 3.41 -36.90
C GLN A 177 1.64 3.60 -35.38
N TRP A 178 0.67 2.97 -34.73
CA TRP A 178 0.50 3.02 -33.28
C TRP A 178 1.26 1.92 -32.53
N ASP A 179 1.70 0.88 -33.24
CA ASP A 179 2.41 -0.27 -32.68
C ASP A 179 3.91 -0.22 -33.04
N PRO A 180 4.84 -0.54 -32.11
CA PRO A 180 4.61 -0.89 -30.70
C PRO A 180 4.40 0.34 -29.79
N GLU A 181 4.82 1.53 -30.20
CA GLU A 181 4.65 2.78 -29.44
C GLU A 181 4.15 3.90 -30.37
N PRO A 182 3.22 4.76 -29.89
CA PRO A 182 2.69 5.85 -30.70
C PRO A 182 3.76 6.90 -31.05
N LEU A 183 3.56 7.60 -32.17
CA LEU A 183 4.47 8.67 -32.63
C LEU A 183 4.62 9.82 -31.62
N LEU A 184 3.58 10.07 -30.81
CA LEU A 184 3.63 11.05 -29.73
C LEU A 184 3.84 10.31 -28.41
N THR A 185 5.09 10.28 -27.94
CA THR A 185 5.43 9.76 -26.62
C THR A 185 5.57 10.90 -25.61
N ILE A 186 5.08 10.65 -24.39
CA ILE A 186 5.31 11.54 -23.25
C ILE A 186 6.36 10.87 -22.38
N GLU A 187 7.54 11.48 -22.28
CA GLU A 187 8.55 11.02 -21.33
C GLU A 187 8.14 11.45 -19.92
N TYR A 188 7.48 10.55 -19.19
CA TYR A 188 7.20 10.76 -17.78
C TYR A 188 8.49 10.62 -16.98
N LYS A 189 9.13 11.75 -16.69
CA LYS A 189 10.17 11.80 -15.67
C LYS A 189 9.49 11.88 -14.31
N ASP A 190 9.35 10.72 -13.66
CA ASP A 190 9.11 10.69 -12.24
C ASP A 190 10.22 11.50 -11.57
N VAL A 191 9.87 12.59 -10.89
CA VAL A 191 10.80 13.46 -10.14
C VAL A 191 11.55 12.66 -9.03
N SER A 192 11.21 11.39 -8.85
CA SER A 192 11.85 10.42 -7.96
C SER A 192 12.96 9.58 -8.62
N SER A 193 13.13 9.66 -9.94
CA SER A 193 13.90 8.69 -10.72
C SER A 193 15.08 9.31 -11.48
N ASP A 194 15.95 10.03 -10.77
CA ASP A 194 17.34 10.15 -11.21
C ASP A 194 18.13 8.93 -10.70
N GLY A 195 18.17 7.89 -11.55
CA GLY A 195 19.27 6.93 -11.80
C GLY A 195 19.93 6.10 -10.70
N ALA A 196 19.81 6.42 -9.41
CA ALA A 196 20.52 5.71 -8.33
C ALA A 196 19.68 5.50 -7.06
N VAL A 197 18.46 6.04 -7.00
CA VAL A 197 17.63 6.05 -5.78
C VAL A 197 16.44 5.06 -5.84
N SER A 198 16.17 4.44 -6.99
CA SER A 198 14.93 3.67 -7.21
C SER A 198 14.87 2.33 -6.46
N ASP A 199 15.97 1.58 -6.39
CA ASP A 199 16.00 0.31 -5.64
C ASP A 199 15.91 0.54 -4.13
N VAL A 200 16.54 1.60 -3.64
CA VAL A 200 16.45 1.96 -2.22
C VAL A 200 15.01 2.39 -1.91
N GLN A 201 14.41 3.31 -2.66
CA GLN A 201 13.05 3.80 -2.37
C GLN A 201 11.98 2.70 -2.44
N LYS A 202 12.02 1.83 -3.46
CA LYS A 202 11.09 0.68 -3.58
C LYS A 202 11.28 -0.31 -2.44
N GLN A 203 12.53 -0.52 -2.00
CA GLN A 203 12.83 -1.36 -0.86
C GLN A 203 12.31 -0.75 0.46
N TRP A 204 12.33 0.57 0.63
CA TRP A 204 11.74 1.25 1.81
C TRP A 204 10.22 1.17 1.83
N LEU A 205 9.57 1.19 0.67
CA LEU A 205 8.12 1.03 0.53
C LEU A 205 7.65 -0.43 0.52
N ASN A 206 8.56 -1.39 0.73
CA ASN A 206 8.21 -2.80 0.85
C ASN A 206 7.21 -2.99 2.00
N PRO A 207 6.01 -3.55 1.76
CA PRO A 207 4.98 -3.73 2.77
C PRO A 207 5.46 -4.44 4.04
N TYR A 208 6.36 -5.42 3.89
CA TYR A 208 6.93 -6.17 5.01
C TYR A 208 7.80 -5.27 5.91
N LEU A 209 8.64 -4.39 5.32
CA LEU A 209 9.47 -3.47 6.09
C LEU A 209 8.63 -2.40 6.78
N GLY A 210 7.62 -1.86 6.08
CA GLY A 210 6.67 -0.91 6.68
C GLY A 210 5.97 -1.49 7.91
N MET A 211 5.45 -2.71 7.79
CA MET A 211 4.80 -3.39 8.93
C MET A 211 5.79 -3.70 10.05
N TRP A 212 7.00 -4.17 9.73
CA TRP A 212 8.04 -4.42 10.73
C TRP A 212 8.40 -3.15 11.52
N THR A 213 8.60 -2.01 10.86
CA THR A 213 8.93 -0.74 11.53
C THR A 213 7.79 -0.28 12.45
N PHE A 214 6.54 -0.38 11.98
CA PHE A 214 5.36 -0.04 12.77
C PHE A 214 5.27 -0.86 14.07
N PHE A 215 5.33 -2.18 13.96
CA PHE A 215 5.23 -3.06 15.13
C PHE A 215 6.44 -2.93 16.05
N THR A 216 7.64 -2.70 15.51
CA THR A 216 8.86 -2.48 16.31
C THR A 216 8.79 -1.18 17.12
N LEU A 217 8.25 -0.10 16.53
CA LEU A 217 8.01 1.15 17.25
C LEU A 217 6.94 0.97 18.33
N LEU A 218 5.81 0.35 17.99
CA LEU A 218 4.72 0.09 18.92
C LEU A 218 5.20 -0.69 20.15
N ILE A 219 5.99 -1.75 19.92
CA ILE A 219 6.50 -2.55 21.03
C ILE A 219 7.60 -1.81 21.81
N GLY A 220 8.42 -0.98 21.16
CA GLY A 220 9.38 -0.10 21.83
C GLY A 220 8.71 0.80 22.87
N VAL A 221 7.59 1.41 22.49
CA VAL A 221 6.78 2.25 23.38
C VAL A 221 6.18 1.43 24.53
N VAL A 222 5.53 0.30 24.25
CA VAL A 222 4.92 -0.54 25.29
C VAL A 222 5.96 -1.06 26.29
N LEU A 223 7.12 -1.50 25.81
CA LEU A 223 8.18 -2.00 26.68
C LEU A 223 8.83 -0.88 27.49
N SER A 224 8.81 0.37 27.05
CA SER A 224 9.33 1.51 27.81
C SER A 224 8.53 1.86 29.08
N ASP A 225 7.36 1.24 29.31
CA ASP A 225 6.53 1.44 30.51
C ASP A 225 7.27 1.18 31.84
N TRP A 226 8.31 0.32 31.83
CA TRP A 226 9.12 0.10 33.03
C TRP A 226 9.80 1.40 33.52
N VAL A 227 10.16 2.32 32.61
CA VAL A 227 10.80 3.60 32.94
C VAL A 227 9.86 4.45 33.79
N LEU A 228 8.58 4.49 33.44
CA LEU A 228 7.54 5.21 34.16
C LEU A 228 7.33 4.64 35.57
N ARG A 229 7.23 3.31 35.71
CA ARG A 229 7.02 2.65 37.00
C ARG A 229 8.21 2.83 37.95
N GLU A 230 9.42 2.72 37.44
CA GLU A 230 10.63 2.81 38.27
C GLU A 230 11.01 4.25 38.64
N LYS A 231 10.61 5.22 37.82
CA LYS A 231 10.77 6.65 38.09
C LYS A 231 10.13 7.08 39.41
N GLN A 232 8.99 6.49 39.78
CA GLN A 232 8.26 6.86 41.01
C GLN A 232 8.79 6.13 42.26
N VAL A 233 9.16 4.86 42.13
CA VAL A 233 9.48 4.01 43.29
C VAL A 233 10.98 3.89 43.55
N ILE A 234 11.77 3.74 42.48
CA ILE A 234 13.17 3.31 42.55
C ILE A 234 14.11 4.51 42.43
N PHE A 235 13.80 5.51 41.59
CA PHE A 235 14.71 6.63 41.36
C PHE A 235 15.02 7.46 42.61
N PRO A 236 14.07 7.75 43.52
CA PRO A 236 14.39 8.45 44.78
C PRO A 236 15.34 7.66 45.67
N ARG A 237 15.25 6.32 45.67
CA ARG A 237 16.06 5.41 46.51
C ARG A 237 17.45 5.15 45.92
N ILE A 238 17.55 5.07 44.59
CA ILE A 238 18.84 4.90 43.91
C ILE A 238 19.64 6.19 43.92
N ARG A 239 18.98 7.36 43.93
CA ARG A 239 19.67 8.66 44.04
C ARG A 239 20.45 8.80 45.36
N SER A 240 20.03 8.12 46.42
CA SER A 240 20.75 8.07 47.71
C SER A 240 21.75 6.91 47.82
N THR A 241 21.88 6.06 46.80
CA THR A 241 22.77 4.87 46.81
C THR A 241 24.02 5.11 45.94
N PHE A 242 25.15 4.52 46.33
CA PHE A 242 26.47 4.69 45.68
C PHE A 242 26.53 4.22 44.21
N ALA A 243 25.60 3.36 43.78
CA ALA A 243 25.44 3.00 42.37
C ALA A 243 24.57 4.07 41.68
N GLY A 244 25.21 5.13 41.19
CA GLY A 244 24.51 6.29 40.64
C GLY A 244 23.45 5.96 39.58
N LEU A 245 22.31 6.68 39.65
CA LEU A 245 21.13 6.54 38.77
C LEU A 245 21.47 6.48 37.28
N ARG A 246 22.44 7.29 36.84
CA ARG A 246 22.91 7.34 35.45
C ARG A 246 23.41 5.98 34.96
N ASN A 247 24.19 5.28 35.78
CA ASN A 247 24.74 3.97 35.42
C ASN A 247 23.64 2.90 35.33
N TYR A 248 22.63 2.97 36.20
CA TYR A 248 21.47 2.08 36.13
C TYR A 248 20.69 2.25 34.82
N LEU A 249 20.38 3.50 34.44
CA LEU A 249 19.68 3.80 33.20
C LEU A 249 20.46 3.39 31.96
N PHE A 250 21.78 3.62 31.93
CA PHE A 250 22.63 3.18 30.82
C PHE A 250 22.67 1.65 30.67
N VAL A 251 22.80 0.91 31.77
CA VAL A 251 22.79 -0.56 31.72
C VAL A 251 21.45 -1.07 31.18
N GLN A 252 20.34 -0.48 31.61
CA GLN A 252 19.01 -0.88 31.15
C GLN A 252 18.80 -0.55 29.66
N PHE A 253 19.21 0.64 29.23
CA PHE A 253 19.17 1.06 27.82
C PHE A 253 19.97 0.10 26.93
N ILE A 254 21.21 -0.21 27.30
CA ILE A 254 22.08 -1.13 26.55
C ILE A 254 21.42 -2.51 26.43
N VAL A 255 20.87 -3.05 27.53
CA VAL A 255 20.24 -4.37 27.49
C VAL A 255 19.05 -4.39 26.52
N TYR A 256 18.13 -3.43 26.61
CA TYR A 256 16.98 -3.43 25.69
C TYR A 256 17.39 -3.22 24.23
N VAL A 257 18.31 -2.28 23.95
CA VAL A 257 18.82 -2.06 22.59
C VAL A 257 19.46 -3.34 22.04
N SER A 258 20.21 -4.10 22.84
CA SER A 258 20.77 -5.40 22.42
C SER A 258 19.68 -6.41 22.05
N PHE A 259 18.57 -6.49 22.78
CA PHE A 259 17.47 -7.39 22.45
C PHE A 259 16.73 -6.97 21.17
N PHE A 260 16.53 -5.67 20.96
CA PHE A 260 15.93 -5.17 19.71
C PHE A 260 16.86 -5.36 18.50
N ILE A 261 18.18 -5.23 18.67
CA ILE A 261 19.17 -5.57 17.62
C ILE A 261 19.10 -7.06 17.27
N LEU A 262 18.94 -7.94 18.27
CA LEU A 262 18.78 -9.38 18.03
C LEU A 262 17.48 -9.66 17.26
N GLN A 263 16.38 -9.00 17.63
CA GLN A 263 15.10 -9.12 16.94
C GLN A 263 15.14 -8.58 15.50
N ALA A 264 15.82 -7.45 15.26
CA ALA A 264 16.03 -6.92 13.93
C ALA A 264 16.88 -7.87 13.06
N SER A 265 17.93 -8.46 13.63
CA SER A 265 18.75 -9.48 12.96
C SER A 265 17.94 -10.72 12.59
N ALA A 266 17.09 -11.20 13.51
CA ALA A 266 16.21 -12.33 13.25
C ALA A 266 15.19 -12.01 12.14
N SER A 267 14.61 -10.81 12.16
CA SER A 267 13.64 -10.35 11.15
C SER A 267 14.28 -10.22 9.76
N TYR A 268 15.51 -9.69 9.69
CA TYR A 268 16.28 -9.63 8.45
C TYR A 268 16.56 -11.03 7.89
N PHE A 269 16.97 -11.98 8.73
CA PHE A 269 17.21 -13.36 8.29
C PHE A 269 15.94 -14.04 7.75
N ILE A 270 14.78 -13.76 8.36
CA ILE A 270 13.48 -14.25 7.88
C ILE A 270 13.14 -13.65 6.51
N LEU A 271 13.38 -12.35 6.28
CA LEU A 271 13.18 -11.71 4.97
C LEU A 271 14.00 -12.37 3.86
N LEU A 272 15.26 -12.69 4.16
CA LEU A 272 16.14 -13.39 3.22
C LEU A 272 15.64 -14.81 2.94
N SER A 273 15.23 -15.52 3.98
CA SER A 273 14.71 -16.89 3.84
C SER A 273 13.46 -16.96 2.97
N LEU A 274 12.59 -15.95 3.07
CA LEU A 274 11.35 -15.86 2.29
C LEU A 274 11.53 -15.25 0.89
N HIS A 275 12.76 -14.91 0.48
CA HIS A 275 13.05 -14.25 -0.80
C HIS A 275 12.24 -12.94 -1.02
N LYS A 276 11.81 -12.26 0.06
CA LYS A 276 11.04 -11.00 -0.01
C LYS A 276 11.91 -9.75 0.03
N ALA A 277 13.23 -9.91 0.19
CA ALA A 277 14.20 -8.83 0.11
C ALA A 277 15.51 -9.34 -0.53
N ALA A 278 16.13 -8.50 -1.37
CA ALA A 278 17.47 -8.76 -1.87
C ALA A 278 18.50 -8.70 -0.71
N PRO A 279 19.54 -9.57 -0.71
CA PRO A 279 20.60 -9.51 0.28
C PRO A 279 21.40 -8.22 0.14
N SER A 280 21.01 -7.19 0.91
CA SER A 280 21.65 -5.89 0.90
C SER A 280 22.14 -5.50 2.29
N VAL A 281 23.43 -5.20 2.40
CA VAL A 281 24.06 -4.76 3.65
C VAL A 281 23.50 -3.42 4.11
N SER A 282 23.08 -2.56 3.17
CA SER A 282 22.46 -1.27 3.43
C SER A 282 21.13 -1.41 4.20
N LEU A 283 20.28 -2.38 3.85
CA LEU A 283 19.02 -2.63 4.55
C LEU A 283 19.27 -3.12 5.97
N PHE A 284 20.23 -4.03 6.17
CA PHE A 284 20.57 -4.49 7.51
C PHE A 284 21.03 -3.33 8.41
N LEU A 285 21.90 -2.46 7.88
CA LEU A 285 22.39 -1.29 8.61
C LEU A 285 21.25 -0.30 8.92
N SER A 286 20.32 -0.07 7.99
CA SER A 286 19.20 0.83 8.21
C SER A 286 18.23 0.30 9.27
N MET A 287 17.95 -1.01 9.31
CA MET A 287 17.14 -1.63 10.37
C MET A 287 17.78 -1.44 11.75
N MET A 288 19.11 -1.58 11.85
CA MET A 288 19.84 -1.37 13.11
C MET A 288 19.79 0.09 13.56
N LEU A 289 20.01 1.03 12.63
CA LEU A 289 19.89 2.46 12.91
C LEU A 289 18.47 2.84 13.35
N PHE A 290 17.45 2.29 12.68
CA PHE A 290 16.06 2.51 13.04
C PHE A 290 15.73 2.01 14.46
N VAL A 291 16.23 0.84 14.85
CA VAL A 291 16.10 0.32 16.23
C VAL A 291 16.73 1.28 17.24
N CYS A 292 17.94 1.77 16.96
CA CYS A 292 18.61 2.73 17.85
C CYS A 292 17.81 4.03 18.01
N VAL A 293 17.30 4.59 16.91
CA VAL A 293 16.51 5.83 16.90
C VAL A 293 15.15 5.62 17.59
N SER A 294 14.44 4.55 17.26
CA SER A 294 13.13 4.25 17.86
C SER A 294 13.23 3.99 19.37
N MET A 295 14.29 3.31 19.82
CA MET A 295 14.51 3.10 21.25
C MET A 295 14.89 4.41 21.95
N ALA A 296 15.75 5.23 21.36
CA ALA A 296 16.07 6.55 21.89
C ALA A 296 14.81 7.43 22.02
N LEU A 297 13.95 7.42 21.00
CA LEU A 297 12.68 8.15 20.99
C LEU A 297 11.71 7.64 22.05
N SER A 298 11.59 6.32 22.20
CA SER A 298 10.73 5.69 23.23
C SER A 298 11.19 6.05 24.65
N PHE A 299 12.51 6.02 24.90
CA PHE A 299 13.07 6.46 26.18
C PHE A 299 12.86 7.96 26.42
N MET A 300 12.98 8.79 25.39
CA MET A 300 12.75 10.23 25.48
C MET A 300 11.29 10.54 25.83
N LEU A 301 10.34 9.85 25.17
CA LEU A 301 8.91 9.93 25.47
C LEU A 301 8.61 9.54 26.92
N ALA A 302 9.14 8.40 27.38
CA ALA A 302 8.96 7.93 28.75
C ALA A 302 9.61 8.85 29.80
N ALA A 303 10.71 9.52 29.46
CA ALA A 303 11.32 10.51 30.33
C ALA A 303 10.44 11.76 30.47
N TRP A 304 9.83 12.21 29.34
CA TRP A 304 9.04 13.43 29.28
C TRP A 304 7.61 13.26 29.80
N SER A 305 7.06 12.04 29.78
CA SER A 305 5.79 11.73 30.44
C SER A 305 5.91 11.96 31.95
N LYS A 306 5.57 13.18 32.37
CA LYS A 306 5.61 13.63 33.77
C LYS A 306 4.24 13.64 34.45
N ASN A 307 3.13 13.35 33.76
CA ASN A 307 1.79 13.62 34.34
C ASN A 307 0.62 12.66 33.98
N LEU A 308 0.82 11.52 33.33
CA LEU A 308 -0.33 10.71 32.86
C LEU A 308 -0.87 9.65 33.83
N VAL A 309 -0.19 9.36 34.96
CA VAL A 309 -0.56 8.25 35.87
C VAL A 309 -0.98 8.72 37.27
N LEU A 310 -1.53 9.93 37.39
CA LEU A 310 -1.96 10.48 38.69
C LEU A 310 -3.48 10.49 38.93
N TYR A 311 -4.30 9.73 38.17
CA TYR A 311 -5.77 9.80 38.32
C TYR A 311 -6.57 8.49 38.26
N SER A 312 -5.99 7.31 38.46
CA SER A 312 -6.80 6.06 38.48
C SER A 312 -6.65 5.17 39.73
N TRP A 313 -6.02 5.65 40.80
CA TRP A 313 -5.89 4.89 42.06
C TRP A 313 -6.63 5.50 43.26
N HIS A 314 -7.55 6.44 43.02
CA HIS A 314 -8.43 6.98 44.07
C HIS A 314 -9.89 6.82 43.69
N ASP A 315 -10.40 5.59 43.71
CA ASP A 315 -11.70 5.22 44.29
C ASP A 315 -12.10 3.81 43.85
N GLY A 316 -12.05 2.88 44.79
CA GLY A 316 -12.34 1.48 44.48
C GLY A 316 -12.22 0.53 45.66
N GLY A 317 -12.79 0.90 46.81
CA GLY A 317 -13.24 -0.08 47.80
C GLY A 317 -12.20 -0.58 48.81
N ARG A 318 -12.32 -0.10 50.05
CA ARG A 318 -12.63 -0.96 51.19
C ARG A 318 -13.10 -0.12 52.37
N ARG A 319 -14.41 -0.20 52.63
CA ARG A 319 -15.03 0.18 53.92
C ARG A 319 -14.33 -0.62 55.03
N LEU A 320 -13.56 0.06 55.87
CA LEU A 320 -13.15 -0.46 57.16
C LEU A 320 -14.38 -0.44 58.09
N LYS A 321 -14.90 -1.62 58.44
CA LYS A 321 -15.80 -1.79 59.58
C LYS A 321 -15.01 -1.47 60.87
N PRO A 322 -15.54 -0.71 61.83
CA PRO A 322 -14.88 -0.53 63.12
C PRO A 322 -15.07 -1.82 63.94
N PHE A 323 -13.95 -2.47 64.25
CA PHE A 323 -13.88 -3.57 65.23
C PHE A 323 -14.08 -2.96 66.63
N ARG A 324 -15.24 -3.21 67.25
CA ARG A 324 -15.47 -2.96 68.68
C ARG A 324 -14.66 -3.98 69.49
N GLY A 325 -13.49 -3.57 69.98
CA GLY A 325 -12.77 -4.27 71.05
C GLY A 325 -13.07 -3.60 72.39
N LYS A 326 -13.93 -4.22 73.21
CA LYS A 326 -14.06 -3.91 74.64
C LYS A 326 -12.76 -4.28 75.34
N PHE A 327 -12.13 -3.35 76.03
CA PHE A 327 -11.20 -3.62 77.13
C PHE A 327 -11.70 -2.86 78.36
N HIS A 328 -12.14 -3.61 79.37
CA HIS A 328 -12.29 -3.12 80.74
C HIS A 328 -10.96 -3.29 81.48
N PRO A 329 -10.63 -2.38 82.43
CA PRO A 329 -9.40 -2.46 83.20
C PRO A 329 -9.57 -3.41 84.39
N CYS A 330 -8.52 -4.16 84.73
CA CYS A 330 -8.36 -4.72 86.07
C CYS A 330 -7.33 -3.86 86.81
N SER A 331 -7.83 -3.25 87.89
CA SER A 331 -7.24 -3.07 89.23
C SER A 331 -5.72 -3.10 89.37
#